data_AF-A0A0S9KNK3-F1
#
_entry.id   AF-A0A0S9KNK3-F1
#
_cell.length_a   1.000
_cell.length_b   1.000
_cell.length_c   1.000
_cell.angle_alpha   90.00
_cell.angle_beta   90.00
_cell.angle_gamma   90.00
#
_symmetry.space_group_name_H-M   'P 1'
#
loop_
_entity.id
_entity.type
_entity.pdbx_description
1 polymer ?
#
loop_
_entity_poly.entity_id
_entity_poly.type
_entity_poly.pdbx_seq_one_letter_code
_entity_poly.pdbx_strand_id
1 'polypeptide(L)'
;MVLLGGTTTAFASQYLLDWLGFTPDHTIQHRNADGDYCAAGMIVRPEGVEMDDPSFLAAQQIFRAIDFETLKIPAHIRDDDRYSDARRAEKIKYFDEYNAAHPEAPMAPPMWDPETEMLSATAYEVVVAGVKERGLDDSRFSIEGGAQCDRVGE
;
A
#
# COMPACT_ATOMS: atom_id res chain seq x y z
N MET A 1 -8.86 22.88 -26.22
CA MET A 1 -10.15 22.18 -26.10
C MET A 1 -10.23 21.69 -24.66
N VAL A 2 -11.10 22.29 -23.85
CA VAL A 2 -11.27 21.96 -22.43
C VAL A 2 -12.32 20.87 -22.34
N LEU A 3 -11.93 19.69 -21.87
CA LEU A 3 -12.85 18.62 -21.47
C LEU A 3 -12.92 18.63 -19.94
N LEU A 4 -13.92 19.35 -19.45
CA LEU A 4 -14.47 19.21 -18.11
C LEU A 4 -15.31 17.92 -18.10
N GLY A 5 -14.90 16.92 -17.34
CA GLY A 5 -15.67 15.69 -17.11
C GLY A 5 -14.79 14.45 -17.03
N GLY A 6 -14.55 13.97 -15.80
CA GLY A 6 -13.85 12.71 -15.54
C GLY A 6 -12.34 12.81 -15.66
N THR A 7 -11.66 13.19 -14.58
CA THR A 7 -10.21 12.98 -14.47
C THR A 7 -9.94 11.49 -14.38
N THR A 8 -9.95 10.80 -15.53
CA THR A 8 -9.10 9.64 -15.75
C THR A 8 -7.67 10.05 -15.43
N THR A 9 -7.20 9.69 -14.23
CA THR A 9 -5.78 9.64 -13.88
C THR A 9 -5.15 8.49 -14.68
N ALA A 10 -4.86 8.76 -15.95
CA ALA A 10 -4.14 7.86 -16.82
C ALA A 10 -2.63 8.07 -16.62
N PHE A 11 -2.07 7.20 -15.78
CA PHE A 11 -0.71 6.64 -15.82
C PHE A 11 0.49 7.58 -15.61
N ALA A 12 0.83 7.80 -14.33
CA ALA A 12 2.22 7.60 -13.88
C ALA A 12 2.46 6.16 -13.37
N SER A 13 1.42 5.33 -13.29
CA SER A 13 1.50 3.99 -12.70
C SER A 13 1.99 2.91 -13.67
N GLN A 14 2.01 3.09 -15.00
CA GLN A 14 2.24 1.97 -15.92
C GLN A 14 3.56 1.22 -15.67
N TYR A 15 4.63 1.92 -15.26
CA TYR A 15 5.88 1.30 -14.82
C TYR A 15 5.78 0.56 -13.47
N LEU A 16 5.00 1.11 -12.53
CA LEU A 16 4.66 0.48 -11.25
C LEU A 16 3.82 -0.79 -11.44
N LEU A 17 2.90 -0.75 -12.43
CA LEU A 17 2.01 -1.85 -12.81
C LEU A 17 2.75 -3.02 -13.44
N ASP A 18 3.71 -2.74 -14.33
CA ASP A 18 4.55 -3.76 -14.94
C ASP A 18 5.54 -4.37 -13.92
N TRP A 19 6.02 -3.59 -12.95
CA TRP A 19 6.89 -4.07 -11.87
C TRP A 19 6.19 -4.98 -10.86
N LEU A 20 4.96 -4.64 -10.48
CA LEU A 20 4.18 -5.42 -9.48
C LEU A 20 3.60 -6.72 -10.05
N GLY A 21 3.56 -6.88 -11.38
CA GLY A 21 2.99 -8.07 -12.02
C GLY A 21 1.47 -8.20 -11.87
N PHE A 22 0.78 -7.14 -11.44
CA PHE A 22 -0.68 -7.09 -11.30
C PHE A 22 -1.25 -5.70 -11.57
N THR A 23 -2.54 -5.65 -11.91
CA THR A 23 -3.30 -4.40 -11.99
C THR A 23 -3.95 -4.11 -10.63
N PRO A 24 -3.61 -3.00 -9.95
CA PRO A 24 -4.10 -2.66 -8.64
C PRO A 24 -5.55 -2.19 -8.71
N ASP A 25 -6.27 -2.44 -7.63
CA ASP A 25 -7.58 -1.86 -7.37
C ASP A 25 -7.50 -0.39 -6.98
N HIS A 26 -6.38 0.04 -6.37
CA HIS A 26 -6.12 1.42 -6.00
C HIS A 26 -4.64 1.79 -6.13
N THR A 27 -4.37 3.09 -6.34
CA THR A 27 -3.02 3.63 -6.33
C THR A 27 -2.95 4.84 -5.41
N ILE A 28 -1.99 4.87 -4.50
CA ILE A 28 -1.63 6.04 -3.68
C ILE A 28 -0.45 6.74 -4.35
N GLN A 29 -0.46 8.07 -4.42
CA GLN A 29 0.68 8.87 -4.86
C GLN A 29 0.84 10.09 -3.97
N HIS A 30 2.03 10.33 -3.42
CA HIS A 30 2.30 11.48 -2.56
C HIS A 30 3.80 11.82 -2.55
N ARG A 31 4.16 12.93 -1.89
CA ARG A 31 5.55 13.19 -1.52
C ARG A 31 5.75 12.80 -0.07
N ASN A 32 6.77 11.99 0.21
CA ASN A 32 7.11 11.63 1.57
C ASN A 32 7.86 12.78 2.29
N ALA A 33 8.16 12.59 3.57
CA ALA A 33 8.86 13.58 4.39
C ALA A 33 10.30 13.89 3.91
N ASP A 34 10.92 12.96 3.20
CA ASP A 34 12.26 13.12 2.61
C ASP A 34 12.20 13.88 1.26
N GLY A 35 11.00 14.20 0.76
CA GLY A 35 10.76 14.95 -0.48
C GLY A 35 10.66 14.10 -1.75
N ASP A 36 10.79 12.77 -1.61
CA ASP A 36 10.71 11.80 -2.69
C ASP A 36 9.26 11.63 -3.15
N TYR A 37 9.08 11.34 -4.45
CA TYR A 37 7.76 11.03 -4.99
C TYR A 37 7.48 9.54 -4.84
N CYS A 38 6.52 9.22 -3.99
CA CYS A 38 6.11 7.85 -3.68
C CYS A 38 4.82 7.50 -4.40
N ALA A 39 4.77 6.29 -4.93
CA ALA A 39 3.60 5.68 -5.54
C ALA A 39 3.46 4.24 -5.04
N ALA A 40 2.24 3.83 -4.68
CA ALA A 40 1.95 2.48 -4.23
C ALA A 40 0.71 1.93 -4.92
N GLY A 41 0.80 0.70 -5.43
CA GLY A 41 -0.32 -0.04 -6.00
C GLY A 41 -0.80 -1.10 -5.02
N MET A 42 -2.12 -1.20 -4.84
CA MET A 42 -2.73 -2.18 -3.94
C MET A 42 -3.86 -2.95 -4.63
N ILE A 43 -4.02 -4.23 -4.29
CA ILE A 43 -5.03 -5.13 -4.85
C ILE A 43 -5.63 -6.00 -3.74
N VAL A 44 -6.93 -6.28 -3.83
CA VAL A 44 -7.56 -7.32 -3.01
C VAL A 44 -7.46 -8.65 -3.74
N ARG A 45 -6.94 -9.68 -3.07
CA ARG A 45 -6.86 -11.06 -3.58
C ARG A 45 -7.83 -11.97 -2.84
N PRO A 46 -8.40 -13.00 -3.50
CA PRO A 46 -9.11 -14.06 -2.79
C PRO A 46 -8.12 -14.98 -2.07
N GLU A 47 -8.49 -15.44 -0.87
CA GLU A 47 -7.68 -16.35 -0.05
C GLU A 47 -8.37 -17.70 0.09
N GLY A 48 -7.86 -18.71 -0.63
CA GLY A 48 -8.39 -20.08 -0.59
C GLY A 48 -9.86 -20.21 -1.03
N VAL A 49 -10.37 -19.24 -1.80
CA VAL A 49 -11.73 -19.19 -2.32
C VAL A 49 -11.76 -18.79 -3.79
N GLU A 50 -12.91 -19.00 -4.42
CA GLU A 50 -13.18 -18.59 -5.80
C GLU A 50 -13.40 -17.07 -5.91
N MET A 51 -13.27 -16.54 -7.13
CA MET A 51 -13.40 -15.11 -7.44
C MET A 51 -14.81 -14.54 -7.21
N ASP A 52 -15.83 -15.40 -7.06
CA ASP A 52 -17.22 -15.01 -6.79
C ASP A 52 -17.60 -15.15 -5.31
N ASP A 53 -16.65 -15.45 -4.41
CA ASP A 53 -16.91 -15.52 -2.98
C ASP A 53 -17.49 -14.18 -2.47
N PRO A 54 -18.62 -14.20 -1.73
CA PRO A 54 -19.27 -12.98 -1.27
C PRO A 54 -18.39 -12.09 -0.40
N SER A 55 -17.49 -12.67 0.40
CA SER A 55 -16.60 -11.93 1.29
C SER A 55 -15.50 -11.23 0.51
N PHE A 56 -14.90 -11.93 -0.46
CA PHE A 56 -13.93 -11.35 -1.40
C PHE A 56 -14.55 -10.22 -2.24
N LEU A 57 -15.73 -10.44 -2.82
CA LEU A 57 -16.43 -9.41 -3.60
C LEU A 57 -16.81 -8.19 -2.76
N ALA A 58 -17.25 -8.40 -1.51
CA ALA A 58 -17.53 -7.32 -0.58
C ALA A 58 -16.24 -6.54 -0.24
N ALA A 59 -15.13 -7.23 0.01
CA ALA A 59 -13.84 -6.62 0.28
C ALA A 59 -13.36 -5.74 -0.89
N GLN A 60 -13.41 -6.26 -2.13
CA GLN A 60 -13.11 -5.45 -3.33
C GLN A 60 -14.01 -4.22 -3.44
N GLN A 61 -15.31 -4.38 -3.21
CA GLN A 61 -16.25 -3.26 -3.30
C GLN A 61 -15.94 -2.17 -2.27
N ILE A 62 -15.69 -2.56 -1.02
CA ILE A 62 -15.36 -1.62 0.06
C ILE A 62 -14.03 -0.94 -0.24
N PHE A 63 -13.00 -1.72 -0.57
CA PHE A 63 -11.66 -1.21 -0.84
C PHE A 63 -11.66 -0.17 -1.97
N ARG A 64 -12.32 -0.47 -3.09
CA ARG A 64 -12.44 0.46 -4.23
C ARG A 64 -13.23 1.73 -3.90
N ALA A 65 -14.08 1.70 -2.87
CA ALA A 65 -14.84 2.87 -2.42
C ALA A 65 -14.08 3.76 -1.44
N ILE A 66 -12.89 3.35 -0.96
CA ILE A 66 -12.05 4.16 -0.08
C ILE A 66 -11.49 5.34 -0.87
N ASP A 67 -11.66 6.54 -0.32
CA ASP A 67 -10.98 7.75 -0.76
C ASP A 67 -9.71 7.95 0.07
N PHE A 68 -8.57 7.57 -0.50
CA PHE A 68 -7.26 7.68 0.16
C PHE A 68 -6.80 9.12 0.38
N GLU A 69 -7.33 10.10 -0.37
CA GLU A 69 -6.98 11.52 -0.17
C GLU A 69 -7.57 12.06 1.14
N THR A 70 -8.72 11.53 1.56
CA THR A 70 -9.44 11.98 2.77
C THR A 70 -9.46 10.95 3.89
N LEU A 71 -8.82 9.79 3.68
CA LEU A 71 -8.75 8.71 4.66
C LEU A 71 -7.99 9.17 5.92
N LYS A 72 -8.69 9.16 7.05
CA LYS A 72 -8.10 9.53 8.34
C LYS A 72 -7.41 8.33 8.97
N ILE A 73 -6.09 8.40 9.09
CA ILE A 73 -5.31 7.42 9.84
C ILE A 73 -5.72 7.47 11.33
N PRO A 74 -6.19 6.36 11.93
CA PRO A 74 -6.51 6.28 13.35
C PRO A 74 -5.28 6.54 14.23
N ALA A 75 -5.49 7.02 15.46
CA ALA A 75 -4.39 7.32 16.38
C ALA A 75 -3.54 6.09 16.70
N HIS A 76 -4.16 4.91 16.89
CA HIS A 76 -3.42 3.69 17.19
C HIS A 76 -2.55 3.18 16.04
N ILE A 77 -2.83 3.59 14.79
CA ILE A 77 -1.97 3.32 13.63
C ILE A 77 -0.91 4.41 13.51
N ARG A 78 -1.32 5.68 13.64
CA ARG A 78 -0.41 6.83 13.54
C ARG A 78 0.73 6.77 14.56
N ASP A 79 0.39 6.38 15.77
CA ASP A 79 1.28 6.39 16.93
C ASP A 79 1.90 5.00 17.17
N ASP A 80 1.77 4.06 16.22
CA ASP A 80 2.33 2.72 16.33
C ASP A 80 3.86 2.76 16.17
N ASP A 81 4.57 2.16 17.13
CA ASP A 81 6.04 2.12 17.16
C ASP A 81 6.65 1.48 15.90
N ARG A 82 5.90 0.66 15.16
CA ARG A 82 6.33 0.09 13.88
C ARG A 82 6.72 1.16 12.85
N TYR A 83 6.11 2.34 12.92
CA TYR A 83 6.34 3.45 12.00
C TYR A 83 7.29 4.53 12.58
N SER A 84 7.96 4.24 13.69
CA SER A 84 8.88 5.18 14.34
C SER A 84 10.26 5.25 13.68
N ASP A 85 10.94 6.39 13.83
CA ASP A 85 12.34 6.55 13.39
C ASP A 85 13.29 5.56 14.09
N ALA A 86 13.00 5.18 15.34
CA ALA A 86 13.76 4.15 16.03
C ALA A 86 13.67 2.81 15.30
N ARG A 87 12.47 2.43 14.85
CA ARG A 87 12.26 1.20 14.08
C ARG A 87 12.86 1.28 12.68
N ARG A 88 12.81 2.44 12.02
CA ARG A 88 13.55 2.71 10.77
C ARG A 88 15.04 2.43 10.94
N ALA A 89 15.65 2.95 12.00
CA ALA A 89 17.08 2.78 12.27
C ALA A 89 17.45 1.31 12.53
N GLU A 90 16.63 0.57 13.26
CA GLU A 90 16.83 -0.87 13.47
C GLU A 90 16.75 -1.66 12.16
N LYS A 91 15.80 -1.31 11.28
CA LYS A 91 15.65 -1.96 9.96
C LYS A 91 16.87 -1.66 9.08
N ILE A 92 17.33 -0.42 9.02
CA ILE A 92 18.54 -0.04 8.27
C ILE A 92 19.74 -0.84 8.77
N LYS A 93 19.94 -0.91 10.09
CA LYS A 93 21.04 -1.66 10.70
C LYS A 93 21.00 -3.15 10.31
N TYR A 94 19.83 -3.77 10.29
CA TYR A 94 19.69 -5.16 9.85
C TYR A 94 20.13 -5.36 8.39
N PHE A 95 19.75 -4.46 7.48
CA PHE A 95 20.17 -4.53 6.07
C PHE A 95 21.67 -4.31 5.92
N ASP A 96 22.25 -3.37 6.67
CA ASP A 96 23.70 -3.13 6.67
C ASP A 96 24.46 -4.37 7.15
N GLU A 97 24.01 -5.00 8.24
CA GLU A 97 24.61 -6.23 8.77
C GLU A 97 24.47 -7.41 7.80
N TYR A 98 23.30 -7.56 7.17
CA TYR A 98 23.08 -8.59 6.16
C TYR A 98 23.98 -8.38 4.94
N ASN A 99 24.04 -7.16 4.39
CA ASN A 99 24.82 -6.85 3.20
C ASN A 99 26.33 -6.98 3.45
N ALA A 100 26.79 -6.70 4.68
CA ALA A 100 28.16 -6.95 5.08
C ALA A 100 28.49 -8.46 5.14
N ALA A 101 27.52 -9.29 5.56
CA ALA A 101 27.67 -10.74 5.62
C ALA A 101 27.47 -11.45 4.27
N HIS A 102 26.71 -10.84 3.36
CA HIS A 102 26.30 -11.38 2.06
C HIS A 102 26.64 -10.43 0.90
N PRO A 103 27.92 -10.09 0.69
CA PRO A 103 28.33 -9.16 -0.37
C PRO A 103 27.98 -9.66 -1.79
N GLU A 104 27.78 -10.97 -1.95
CA GLU A 104 27.37 -11.61 -3.21
C GLU A 104 25.89 -11.39 -3.56
N ALA A 105 25.05 -11.05 -2.58
CA ALA A 105 23.62 -10.90 -2.74
C ALA A 105 23.09 -9.71 -1.91
N PRO A 106 23.54 -8.48 -2.21
CA PRO A 106 23.14 -7.31 -1.44
C PRO A 106 21.63 -7.06 -1.61
N MET A 107 20.97 -6.81 -0.49
CA MET A 107 19.60 -6.31 -0.45
C MET A 107 19.61 -4.79 -0.59
N ALA A 108 18.68 -4.25 -1.37
CA ALA A 108 18.42 -2.82 -1.37
C ALA A 108 17.91 -2.39 0.01
N PRO A 109 18.35 -1.24 0.54
CA PRO A 109 17.85 -0.75 1.81
C PRO A 109 16.33 -0.58 1.76
N PRO A 110 15.63 -0.77 2.88
CA PRO A 110 14.20 -0.62 2.92
C PRO A 110 13.84 0.83 2.61
N MET A 111 12.99 1.00 1.60
CA MET A 111 12.31 2.28 1.37
C MET A 111 11.55 2.67 2.64
N TRP A 112 11.67 3.93 3.07
CA TRP A 112 10.98 4.43 4.24
C TRP A 112 9.84 5.33 3.83
N ASP A 113 8.64 4.77 3.83
CA ASP A 113 7.40 5.49 3.56
C ASP A 113 6.31 5.06 4.55
N PRO A 114 6.40 5.53 5.81
CA PRO A 114 5.45 5.16 6.85
C PRO A 114 4.03 5.65 6.52
N GLU A 115 3.87 6.72 5.74
CA GLU A 115 2.54 7.24 5.39
C GLU A 115 1.77 6.23 4.53
N THR A 116 2.38 5.71 3.47
CA THR A 116 1.77 4.64 2.65
C THR A 116 1.48 3.38 3.48
N GLU A 117 2.39 2.97 4.37
CA GLU A 117 2.18 1.79 5.21
C GLU A 117 1.00 2.01 6.19
N MET A 118 0.88 3.19 6.80
CA MET A 118 -0.23 3.55 7.68
C MET A 118 -1.56 3.65 6.93
N LEU A 119 -1.57 4.22 5.72
CA LEU A 119 -2.76 4.28 4.86
C LEU A 119 -3.23 2.88 4.48
N SER A 120 -2.29 1.99 4.15
CA SER A 120 -2.58 0.58 3.82
C SER A 120 -3.17 -0.16 5.02
N ALA A 121 -2.58 0.01 6.22
CA ALA A 121 -3.12 -0.56 7.46
C ALA A 121 -4.51 -0.01 7.80
N THR A 122 -4.73 1.29 7.60
CA THR A 122 -6.04 1.93 7.80
C THR A 122 -7.09 1.37 6.84
N ALA A 123 -6.74 1.22 5.56
CA ALA A 123 -7.64 0.65 4.56
C ALA A 123 -7.99 -0.80 4.90
N TYR A 124 -7.02 -1.59 5.37
CA TYR A 124 -7.28 -2.96 5.84
C TYR A 124 -8.31 -2.99 6.98
N GLU A 125 -8.18 -2.13 7.99
CA GLU A 125 -9.17 -2.05 9.08
C GLU A 125 -10.56 -1.66 8.57
N VAL A 126 -10.66 -0.69 7.65
CA VAL A 126 -11.93 -0.27 7.03
C VAL A 126 -12.58 -1.43 6.25
N VAL A 127 -11.80 -2.16 5.46
CA VAL A 127 -12.31 -3.31 4.69
C VAL A 127 -12.77 -4.43 5.62
N VAL A 128 -11.95 -4.82 6.60
CA VAL A 128 -12.30 -5.87 7.57
C VAL A 128 -13.55 -5.51 8.36
N ALA A 129 -13.65 -4.27 8.84
CA ALA A 129 -14.84 -3.81 9.55
C ALA A 129 -16.09 -3.88 8.65
N GLY A 130 -16.00 -3.35 7.43
CA GLY A 130 -17.12 -3.35 6.48
C GLY A 130 -17.55 -4.75 6.02
N VAL A 131 -16.62 -5.71 5.90
CA VAL A 131 -16.94 -7.12 5.61
C VAL A 131 -17.65 -7.75 6.81
N LYS A 132 -17.14 -7.54 8.03
CA LYS A 132 -17.76 -8.07 9.26
C LYS A 132 -19.15 -7.49 9.53
N GLU A 133 -19.37 -6.21 9.28
CA GLU A 133 -20.69 -5.56 9.41
C GLU A 133 -21.75 -6.18 8.49
N ARG A 134 -21.32 -6.78 7.37
CA ARG A 134 -22.20 -7.53 6.44
C ARG A 134 -22.41 -8.99 6.84
N GLY A 135 -21.81 -9.44 7.95
CA GLY A 135 -21.87 -10.83 8.41
C GLY A 135 -21.04 -11.79 7.56
N LEU A 136 -20.00 -11.30 6.89
CA LEU A 136 -19.12 -12.07 6.00
C LEU A 136 -17.78 -12.40 6.67
N ASP A 137 -17.05 -13.36 6.09
CA ASP A 137 -15.81 -13.93 6.64
C ASP A 137 -14.58 -13.15 6.16
N ASP A 138 -13.87 -12.46 7.06
CA ASP A 138 -12.70 -11.65 6.74
C ASP A 138 -11.42 -12.45 6.47
N SER A 139 -11.46 -13.78 6.59
CA SER A 139 -10.33 -14.65 6.24
C SER A 139 -10.28 -15.05 4.76
N ARG A 140 -11.25 -14.63 3.95
CA ARG A 140 -11.40 -15.04 2.53
C ARG A 140 -10.73 -14.11 1.53
N PHE A 141 -10.04 -13.09 2.01
CA PHE A 141 -9.30 -12.17 1.16
C PHE A 141 -8.03 -11.67 1.86
N SER A 142 -7.13 -11.12 1.06
CA SER A 142 -5.98 -10.35 1.51
C SER A 142 -5.90 -9.04 0.74
N ILE A 143 -5.17 -8.07 1.30
CA ILE A 143 -4.80 -6.85 0.59
C ILE A 143 -3.29 -6.93 0.38
N GLU A 144 -2.89 -7.04 -0.88
CA GLU A 144 -1.50 -6.99 -1.30
C GLU A 144 -1.18 -5.57 -1.77
N GLY A 145 0.05 -5.12 -1.53
CA GLY A 145 0.51 -3.84 -2.02
C GLY A 145 2.00 -3.83 -2.25
N GLY A 146 2.43 -2.95 -3.15
CA GLY A 146 3.84 -2.63 -3.32
C GLY A 146 4.01 -1.17 -3.66
N ALA A 147 5.10 -0.59 -3.17
CA ALA A 147 5.40 0.82 -3.26
C ALA A 147 6.76 1.06 -3.91
N GLN A 148 6.87 2.18 -4.61
CA GLN A 148 8.10 2.72 -5.14
C GLN A 148 8.14 4.22 -4.83
N CYS A 149 9.29 4.71 -4.39
CA CYS A 149 9.59 6.11 -4.18
C CYS A 149 10.83 6.44 -5.00
N ASP A 150 10.71 7.43 -5.87
CA ASP A 150 11.82 7.93 -6.66
C ASP A 150 12.21 9.32 -6.16
N ARG A 151 13.53 9.58 -6.13
CA ARG A 151 14.08 10.90 -5.80
C ARG A 151 13.58 11.94 -6.80
N VAL A 152 13.04 13.05 -6.32
CA VAL A 152 12.58 14.12 -7.21
C VAL A 152 13.78 14.93 -7.69
N GLY A 153 14.27 14.63 -8.90
CA GLY A 153 15.24 15.47 -9.60
C GLY A 153 16.56 14.82 -10.03
N GLU A 154 16.63 13.49 -10.15
CA GLU A 154 17.73 12.80 -10.84
C GLU A 154 17.31 12.30 -12.22
#